data_AF-A0AA97HBY3-F1
#
_entry.id   AF-A0AA97HBY3-F1
#
_cell.length_a   1.000
_cell.length_b   1.000
_cell.length_c   1.000
_cell.angle_alpha   90.00
_cell.angle_beta   90.00
_cell.angle_gamma   90.00
#
_symmetry.space_group_name_H-M   'P 1'
#
loop_
_entity.id
_entity.type
_entity.pdbx_description
1 polymer ?
#
loop_
_entity_poly.entity_id
_entity_poly.type
_entity_poly.pdbx_seq_one_letter_code
_entity_poly.pdbx_strand_id
1 'polypeptide(L)'
;MPQPAARSPPIQLQEQLRRTGVTCAGTRSTDGKMGALPAALLQQSIRASDITLCEADGAHGLPLKLHRPDEPVLPPQTSLCLIVAGLSALGRPVGAAVHRYQLHPVWAQAPSQRIGPQTMISCIRETVAAVGLPPDKLRVFLNQSDLTGVRPQAKEILQALSSDGLDCRMGSLHDTPAHFIDWLLPLT
;
A
#
# COMPACT_ATOMS: atom_id res chain seq x y z
N MET A 1 -7.46 26.94 32.25
CA MET A 1 -7.02 26.02 31.19
C MET A 1 -8.04 26.07 30.05
N PRO A 2 -7.62 26.19 28.79
CA PRO A 2 -8.57 26.23 27.68
C PRO A 2 -9.24 24.86 27.54
N GLN A 3 -10.58 24.84 27.47
CA GLN A 3 -11.34 23.65 27.12
C GLN A 3 -10.92 23.20 25.70
N PRO A 4 -10.75 21.89 25.45
CA PRO A 4 -10.60 21.40 24.09
C PRO A 4 -11.85 21.79 23.30
N ALA A 5 -11.66 22.44 22.15
CA ALA A 5 -12.74 22.81 21.25
C ALA A 5 -13.64 21.58 21.02
N ALA A 6 -14.94 21.74 21.29
CA ALA A 6 -15.93 20.72 21.03
C ALA A 6 -15.81 20.30 19.55
N ARG A 7 -15.42 19.05 19.31
CA ARG A 7 -15.41 18.49 17.95
C ARG A 7 -16.84 18.60 17.43
N SER A 8 -17.02 19.29 16.30
CA SER A 8 -18.31 19.41 15.64
C SER A 8 -18.94 18.01 15.47
N PRO A 9 -20.28 17.89 15.58
CA PRO A 9 -20.96 16.62 15.31
C PRO A 9 -20.57 16.11 13.91
N PRO A 10 -20.54 14.79 13.69
CA PRO A 10 -20.19 14.26 12.37
C PRO A 10 -21.16 14.82 11.34
N ILE A 11 -20.68 15.75 10.51
CA ILE A 11 -21.35 16.07 9.26
C ILE A 11 -21.41 14.75 8.49
N GLN A 12 -22.59 14.36 8.01
CA GLN A 12 -22.76 13.13 7.25
C GLN A 12 -21.74 13.09 6.11
N LEU A 13 -21.01 11.98 5.96
CA LEU A 13 -19.95 11.79 4.96
C LEU A 13 -20.32 12.34 3.56
N GLN A 14 -21.58 12.15 3.18
CA GLN A 14 -22.17 12.63 1.93
C GLN A 14 -22.04 14.15 1.74
N GLU A 15 -22.23 14.94 2.79
CA GLU A 15 -22.13 16.40 2.73
C GLU A 15 -20.66 16.86 2.63
N GLN A 16 -19.71 16.10 3.21
CA GLN A 16 -18.29 16.37 3.00
C GLN A 16 -17.86 16.04 1.58
N LEU A 17 -18.35 14.93 1.01
CA LEU A 17 -18.05 14.52 -0.36
C LEU A 17 -18.61 15.50 -1.41
N ARG A 18 -19.65 16.29 -1.10
CA ARG A 18 -20.12 17.36 -1.99
C ARG A 18 -19.16 18.54 -2.12
N ARG A 19 -18.22 18.68 -1.18
CA ARG A 19 -17.24 19.77 -1.18
C ARG A 19 -16.02 19.34 -1.99
N THR A 20 -15.44 20.27 -2.73
CA THR A 20 -14.14 20.06 -3.37
C THR A 20 -13.06 19.87 -2.31
N GLY A 21 -12.28 18.79 -2.41
CA GLY A 21 -11.16 18.53 -1.51
C GLY A 21 -10.99 17.04 -1.18
N VAL A 22 -10.30 16.77 -0.07
CA VAL A 22 -10.03 15.40 0.41
C VAL A 22 -10.89 15.12 1.63
N THR A 23 -11.61 14.00 1.61
CA THR A 23 -12.40 13.51 2.74
C THR A 23 -11.84 12.15 3.20
N CYS A 24 -11.39 12.08 4.46
CA CYS A 24 -11.00 10.82 5.09
C CYS A 24 -12.17 10.28 5.91
N ALA A 25 -12.53 9.01 5.71
CA ALA A 25 -13.68 8.41 6.37
C ALA A 25 -13.41 6.96 6.79
N GLY A 26 -13.95 6.60 7.95
CA GLY A 26 -13.91 5.25 8.47
C GLY A 26 -14.75 5.15 9.74
N THR A 27 -14.90 3.94 10.24
CA THR A 27 -15.56 3.68 11.53
C THR A 27 -14.56 3.83 12.67
N ARG A 28 -15.02 4.08 13.89
CA ARG A 28 -14.16 3.98 15.07
C ARG A 28 -14.13 2.55 15.53
N SER A 29 -12.95 1.93 15.60
CA SER A 29 -12.78 0.67 16.31
C SER A 29 -12.68 0.91 17.81
N THR A 30 -12.92 -0.15 18.60
CA THR A 30 -12.76 -0.16 20.07
C THR A 30 -11.33 0.20 20.51
N ASP A 31 -10.36 -0.07 19.64
CA ASP A 31 -8.93 0.04 19.94
C ASP A 31 -8.37 1.41 19.54
N GLY A 32 -9.25 2.37 19.21
CA GLY A 32 -8.91 3.71 18.78
C GLY A 32 -8.40 3.82 17.33
N LYS A 33 -8.41 2.72 16.57
CA LYS A 33 -8.07 2.72 15.14
C LYS A 33 -9.27 3.11 14.28
N MET A 34 -8.98 3.57 13.06
CA MET A 34 -10.00 3.74 12.04
C MET A 34 -10.28 2.37 11.39
N GLY A 35 -11.53 1.91 11.49
CA GLY A 35 -12.02 0.71 10.82
C GLY A 35 -12.65 1.04 9.47
N ALA A 36 -12.95 -0.01 8.70
CA ALA A 36 -13.61 0.10 7.40
C ALA A 36 -15.02 0.72 7.52
N LEU A 37 -15.47 1.39 6.45
CA LEU A 37 -16.86 1.82 6.31
C LEU A 37 -17.78 0.61 6.09
N PRO A 38 -19.06 0.68 6.53
CA PRO A 38 -20.07 -0.27 6.08
C PRO A 38 -20.12 -0.32 4.55
N ALA A 39 -20.25 -1.52 3.97
CA ALA A 39 -20.16 -1.72 2.53
C ALA A 39 -21.08 -0.78 1.72
N ALA A 40 -22.34 -0.59 2.17
CA ALA A 40 -23.28 0.33 1.52
C ALA A 40 -22.79 1.79 1.51
N LEU A 41 -22.14 2.24 2.58
CA LEU A 41 -21.63 3.60 2.70
C LEU A 41 -20.34 3.78 1.88
N LEU A 42 -19.46 2.78 1.85
CA LEU A 42 -18.30 2.76 0.94
C LEU A 42 -18.77 2.88 -0.52
N GLN A 43 -19.78 2.08 -0.92
CA GLN A 43 -20.36 2.12 -2.26
C GLN A 43 -20.96 3.47 -2.63
N GLN A 44 -21.65 4.13 -1.69
CA GLN A 44 -22.15 5.49 -1.90
C GLN A 44 -21.00 6.50 -2.04
N SER A 45 -19.94 6.33 -1.25
CA SER A 45 -18.78 7.24 -1.27
C SER A 45 -18.00 7.14 -2.57
N ILE A 46 -17.82 5.92 -3.10
CA ILE A 46 -17.21 5.67 -4.42
C ILE A 46 -17.99 6.40 -5.52
N ARG A 47 -19.33 6.36 -5.49
CA ARG A 47 -20.15 7.07 -6.49
C ARG A 47 -20.14 8.59 -6.37
N ALA A 48 -19.74 9.13 -5.22
CA ALA A 48 -19.77 10.55 -4.92
C ALA A 48 -18.37 11.19 -4.89
N SER A 49 -17.32 10.47 -5.31
CA SER A 49 -15.95 10.96 -5.38
C SER A 49 -15.34 10.67 -6.75
N ASP A 50 -14.43 11.54 -7.19
CA ASP A 50 -13.68 11.32 -8.44
C ASP A 50 -12.70 10.15 -8.27
N ILE A 51 -12.06 10.07 -7.10
CA ILE A 51 -11.08 9.06 -6.73
C ILE A 51 -11.36 8.61 -5.29
N THR A 52 -11.44 7.30 -5.09
CA THR A 52 -11.45 6.69 -3.76
C THR A 52 -10.15 5.93 -3.54
N LEU A 53 -9.40 6.31 -2.50
CA LEU A 53 -8.23 5.57 -2.03
C LEU A 53 -8.64 4.72 -0.83
N CYS A 54 -8.42 3.41 -0.93
CA CYS A 54 -8.59 2.49 0.18
C CYS A 54 -7.21 1.91 0.54
N GLU A 55 -6.77 2.16 1.77
CA GLU A 55 -5.69 1.35 2.34
C GLU A 55 -6.23 -0.07 2.52
N ALA A 56 -5.50 -1.05 2.00
CA ALA A 56 -5.77 -2.45 2.32
C ALA A 56 -5.27 -2.76 3.74
N ASP A 57 -4.83 -3.97 3.95
CA ASP A 57 -4.26 -4.45 5.20
C ASP A 57 -2.84 -3.90 5.44
N GLY A 58 -2.67 -3.12 6.52
CA GLY A 58 -1.39 -2.48 6.84
C GLY A 58 -0.23 -3.45 7.15
N ALA A 59 0.99 -2.96 6.92
CA ALA A 59 2.26 -3.65 7.19
C ALA A 59 2.86 -3.31 8.57
N HIS A 60 2.10 -2.71 9.49
CA HIS A 60 2.59 -2.23 10.79
C HIS A 60 3.83 -1.31 10.69
N GLY A 61 3.86 -0.46 9.66
CA GLY A 61 4.97 0.45 9.40
C GLY A 61 6.26 -0.22 8.89
N LEU A 62 6.23 -1.53 8.61
CA LEU A 62 7.35 -2.24 8.01
C LEU A 62 7.33 -2.09 6.47
N PRO A 63 8.52 -2.07 5.82
CA PRO A 63 8.64 -1.82 4.39
C PRO A 63 8.10 -2.94 3.48
N LEU A 64 7.91 -4.15 4.00
CA LEU A 64 7.41 -5.32 3.29
C LEU A 64 6.40 -6.08 4.15
N LYS A 65 5.60 -6.94 3.51
CA LYS A 65 4.56 -7.74 4.17
C LYS A 65 4.34 -9.08 3.50
N LEU A 66 4.11 -10.11 4.31
CA LEU A 66 3.48 -11.36 3.90
C LEU A 66 2.00 -11.38 4.27
N HIS A 67 1.21 -12.04 3.42
CA HIS A 67 -0.25 -12.01 3.47
C HIS A 67 -0.77 -13.31 4.07
N ARG A 68 -1.84 -13.21 4.86
CA ARG A 68 -2.61 -14.41 5.26
C ARG A 68 -3.51 -14.87 4.12
N PRO A 69 -4.09 -16.07 4.19
CA PRO A 69 -5.02 -16.55 3.16
C PRO A 69 -6.24 -15.65 2.91
N ASP A 70 -6.64 -14.85 3.89
CA ASP A 70 -7.74 -13.88 3.83
C ASP A 70 -7.30 -12.46 3.44
N GLU A 71 -6.02 -12.26 3.10
CA GLU A 71 -5.43 -10.99 2.71
C GLU A 71 -4.84 -11.04 1.28
N PRO A 72 -4.75 -9.90 0.57
CA PRO A 72 -5.18 -8.58 1.01
C PRO A 72 -6.69 -8.35 0.94
N VAL A 73 -7.21 -7.54 1.87
CA VAL A 73 -8.64 -7.20 1.89
C VAL A 73 -8.90 -6.06 0.91
N LEU A 74 -9.30 -6.42 -0.31
CA LEU A 74 -9.60 -5.45 -1.37
C LEU A 74 -11.11 -5.24 -1.54
N PRO A 75 -11.57 -4.00 -1.78
CA PRO A 75 -12.95 -3.75 -2.19
C PRO A 75 -13.30 -4.52 -3.49
N PRO A 76 -14.50 -5.11 -3.62
CA PRO A 76 -14.88 -5.89 -4.80
C PRO A 76 -14.79 -5.14 -6.15
N GLN A 77 -14.85 -3.81 -6.13
CA GLN A 77 -14.82 -2.95 -7.32
C GLN A 77 -13.47 -2.22 -7.45
N THR A 78 -12.38 -2.83 -7.00
CA THR A 78 -11.04 -2.26 -7.14
C THR A 78 -10.71 -2.08 -8.62
N SER A 79 -10.61 -0.82 -9.05
CA SER A 79 -10.20 -0.45 -10.41
C SER A 79 -8.70 -0.60 -10.60
N LEU A 80 -7.93 -0.36 -9.55
CA LEU A 80 -6.47 -0.42 -9.52
C LEU A 80 -5.97 -0.76 -8.12
N CYS A 81 -4.97 -1.64 -8.03
CA CYS A 81 -4.20 -1.89 -6.83
C CYS A 81 -2.76 -1.41 -7.01
N LEU A 82 -2.29 -0.55 -6.12
CA LEU A 82 -0.90 -0.11 -6.03
C LEU A 82 -0.20 -0.88 -4.91
N ILE A 83 0.69 -1.80 -5.28
CA ILE A 83 1.59 -2.46 -4.34
C ILE A 83 2.75 -1.52 -4.05
N VAL A 84 2.95 -1.15 -2.79
CA VAL A 84 4.08 -0.30 -2.38
C VAL A 84 5.09 -1.13 -1.59
N ALA A 85 6.30 -1.25 -2.11
CA ALA A 85 7.41 -1.93 -1.44
C ALA A 85 8.49 -0.91 -1.06
N GLY A 86 8.88 -0.87 0.22
CA GLY A 86 9.88 0.06 0.72
C GLY A 86 11.31 -0.42 0.50
N LEU A 87 12.11 0.31 -0.29
CA LEU A 87 13.53 -0.01 -0.52
C LEU A 87 14.38 0.03 0.75
N SER A 88 13.89 0.66 1.83
CA SER A 88 14.54 0.59 3.16
C SER A 88 14.64 -0.82 3.73
N ALA A 89 13.92 -1.83 3.19
CA ALA A 89 14.10 -3.22 3.57
C ALA A 89 15.47 -3.78 3.16
N LEU A 90 16.09 -3.25 2.10
CA LEU A 90 17.35 -3.78 1.58
C LEU A 90 18.45 -3.74 2.65
N GLY A 91 19.16 -4.86 2.78
CA GLY A 91 20.21 -5.06 3.78
C GLY A 91 19.70 -5.27 5.21
N ARG A 92 18.41 -5.10 5.52
CA ARG A 92 17.88 -5.35 6.87
C ARG A 92 17.55 -6.83 7.10
N PRO A 93 17.57 -7.29 8.37
CA PRO A 93 17.02 -8.59 8.74
C PRO A 93 15.55 -8.73 8.34
N VAL A 94 15.15 -9.88 7.79
CA VAL A 94 13.74 -10.18 7.46
C VAL A 94 12.82 -9.96 8.66
N GLY A 95 13.24 -10.37 9.86
CA GLY A 95 12.46 -10.21 11.09
C GLY A 95 12.22 -8.76 11.52
N ALA A 96 13.00 -7.82 10.99
CA ALA A 96 12.91 -6.40 11.31
C ALA A 96 12.30 -5.56 10.17
N ALA A 97 11.99 -6.16 9.03
CA ALA A 97 11.61 -5.44 7.82
C ALA A 97 10.40 -6.04 7.07
N VAL A 98 10.03 -7.30 7.36
CA VAL A 98 8.87 -7.96 6.76
C VAL A 98 7.82 -8.21 7.83
N HIS A 99 6.67 -7.56 7.68
CA HIS A 99 5.51 -7.86 8.52
C HIS A 99 5.05 -9.30 8.27
N ARG A 100 4.89 -10.06 9.36
CA ARG A 100 4.52 -11.49 9.35
C ARG A 100 5.51 -12.38 8.60
N TYR A 101 6.80 -12.07 8.68
CA TYR A 101 7.86 -12.92 8.13
C TYR A 101 7.76 -14.39 8.54
N GLN A 102 7.14 -14.70 9.69
CA GLN A 102 6.94 -16.07 10.18
C GLN A 102 6.06 -16.93 9.26
N LEU A 103 5.30 -16.34 8.35
CA LEU A 103 4.52 -17.07 7.35
C LEU A 103 5.42 -17.78 6.32
N HIS A 104 6.66 -17.31 6.13
CA HIS A 104 7.63 -17.95 5.26
C HIS A 104 8.53 -18.91 6.07
N PRO A 105 8.50 -20.23 5.84
CA PRO A 105 9.18 -21.23 6.68
C PRO A 105 10.67 -20.97 6.87
N VAL A 106 11.36 -20.50 5.82
CA VAL A 106 12.80 -20.17 5.89
C VAL A 106 13.05 -18.92 6.74
N TRP A 107 12.19 -17.90 6.63
CA TRP A 107 12.39 -16.63 7.34
C TRP A 107 11.99 -16.75 8.81
N ALA A 108 11.03 -17.63 9.11
CA ALA A 108 10.68 -18.00 10.47
C ALA A 108 11.88 -18.60 11.23
N GLN A 109 12.69 -19.42 10.55
CA GLN A 109 13.89 -20.06 11.12
C GLN A 109 15.13 -19.17 11.10
N ALA A 110 15.22 -18.24 10.14
CA ALA A 110 16.36 -17.34 9.97
C ALA A 110 15.96 -15.85 9.94
N PRO A 111 15.39 -15.30 11.03
CA PRO A 111 14.92 -13.90 11.06
C PRO A 111 16.04 -12.86 10.86
N SER A 112 17.30 -13.25 11.09
CA SER A 112 18.50 -12.42 10.89
C SER A 112 18.97 -12.35 9.44
N GLN A 113 18.42 -13.18 8.54
CA GLN A 113 18.76 -13.16 7.11
C GLN A 113 18.56 -11.75 6.55
N ARG A 114 19.57 -11.22 5.86
CA ARG A 114 19.48 -9.90 5.23
C ARG A 114 18.71 -9.97 3.91
N ILE A 115 17.82 -9.01 3.70
CA ILE A 115 17.04 -8.88 2.47
C ILE A 115 17.95 -8.36 1.36
N GLY A 116 18.13 -9.16 0.32
CA GLY A 116 18.70 -8.71 -0.96
C GLY A 116 17.61 -8.51 -2.03
N PRO A 117 18.01 -8.14 -3.26
CA PRO A 117 17.11 -7.98 -4.40
C PRO A 117 16.17 -9.18 -4.60
N GLN A 118 16.73 -10.39 -4.62
CA GLN A 118 15.97 -11.62 -4.84
C GLN A 118 14.92 -11.90 -3.75
N THR A 119 15.26 -11.61 -2.48
CA THR A 119 14.31 -11.72 -1.36
C THR A 119 13.15 -10.73 -1.51
N MET A 120 13.45 -9.49 -1.91
CA MET A 120 12.42 -8.46 -2.14
C MET A 120 11.55 -8.79 -3.35
N ILE A 121 12.14 -9.26 -4.47
CA ILE A 121 11.40 -9.74 -5.65
C ILE A 121 10.44 -10.87 -5.26
N SER A 122 10.89 -11.86 -4.49
CA SER A 122 10.04 -12.97 -4.02
C SER A 122 8.86 -12.46 -3.19
N CYS A 123 9.10 -11.53 -2.27
CA CYS A 123 8.06 -10.94 -1.43
C CYS A 123 7.02 -10.16 -2.25
N ILE A 124 7.47 -9.40 -3.25
CA ILE A 124 6.59 -8.64 -4.14
C ILE A 124 5.76 -9.60 -5.01
N ARG A 125 6.36 -10.64 -5.58
CA ARG A 125 5.64 -11.66 -6.38
C ARG A 125 4.59 -12.39 -5.55
N GLU A 126 4.88 -12.69 -4.30
CA GLU A 126 3.88 -13.27 -3.38
C GLU A 126 2.71 -12.30 -3.14
N THR A 127 3.00 -11.00 -2.99
CA THR A 127 1.96 -9.97 -2.87
C THR A 127 1.12 -9.85 -4.14
N VAL A 128 1.75 -9.85 -5.32
CA VAL A 128 1.08 -9.85 -6.63
C VAL A 128 0.13 -11.05 -6.75
N ALA A 129 0.59 -12.24 -6.37
CA ALA A 129 -0.22 -13.45 -6.38
C ALA A 129 -1.39 -13.39 -5.40
N ALA A 130 -1.16 -12.86 -4.19
CA ALA A 130 -2.21 -12.69 -3.17
C ALA A 130 -3.28 -11.67 -3.61
N VAL A 131 -2.88 -10.57 -4.25
CA VAL A 131 -3.82 -9.56 -4.80
C VAL A 131 -4.72 -10.18 -5.88
N GLY A 132 -4.17 -11.03 -6.75
CA GLY A 132 -4.95 -11.81 -7.72
C GLY A 132 -5.71 -10.98 -8.77
N LEU A 133 -5.37 -9.70 -8.93
CA LEU A 133 -5.95 -8.83 -9.96
C LEU A 133 -5.21 -9.00 -11.30
N PRO A 134 -5.89 -8.74 -12.43
CA PRO A 134 -5.27 -8.67 -13.74
C PRO A 134 -4.08 -7.68 -13.80
N PRO A 135 -3.03 -7.94 -14.60
CA PRO A 135 -1.86 -7.07 -14.69
C PRO A 135 -2.18 -5.62 -15.08
N ASP A 136 -3.21 -5.36 -15.87
CA ASP A 136 -3.68 -4.01 -16.24
C ASP A 136 -4.35 -3.26 -15.10
N LYS A 137 -4.67 -3.93 -13.98
CA LYS A 137 -5.18 -3.33 -12.73
C LYS A 137 -4.16 -3.35 -11.60
N LEU A 138 -2.90 -3.71 -11.87
CA LEU A 138 -1.88 -3.87 -10.83
C LEU A 138 -0.63 -3.07 -11.14
N ARG A 139 -0.21 -2.21 -10.20
CA ARG A 139 0.99 -1.37 -10.28
C ARG A 139 1.89 -1.69 -9.11
N VAL A 140 3.20 -1.74 -9.32
CA VAL A 140 4.18 -1.91 -8.25
C VAL A 140 5.05 -0.66 -8.14
N PHE A 141 5.11 -0.09 -6.95
CA PHE A 141 5.96 1.05 -6.65
C PHE A 141 7.04 0.69 -5.63
N LEU A 142 8.30 0.77 -6.07
CA LEU A 142 9.47 0.66 -5.21
C LEU A 142 9.72 2.04 -4.58
N ASN A 143 9.16 2.25 -3.39
CA ASN A 143 9.27 3.50 -2.65
C ASN A 143 10.66 3.64 -2.00
N GLN A 144 11.05 4.86 -1.65
CA GLN A 144 12.28 5.21 -0.92
C GLN A 144 13.57 5.06 -1.77
N SER A 145 13.48 5.34 -3.07
CA SER A 145 14.66 5.34 -3.97
C SER A 145 15.59 6.55 -3.79
N ASP A 146 15.19 7.50 -2.94
CA ASP A 146 16.00 8.60 -2.43
C ASP A 146 17.04 8.16 -1.37
N LEU A 147 16.91 6.95 -0.81
CA LEU A 147 17.90 6.40 0.12
C LEU A 147 19.26 6.18 -0.57
N THR A 148 20.33 6.53 0.13
CA THR A 148 21.70 6.35 -0.37
C THR A 148 22.00 4.88 -0.64
N GLY A 149 22.51 4.57 -1.83
CA GLY A 149 23.02 3.24 -2.18
C GLY A 149 21.98 2.21 -2.62
N VAL A 150 20.67 2.48 -2.52
CA VAL A 150 19.64 1.47 -2.88
C VAL A 150 19.37 1.37 -4.38
N ARG A 151 19.72 2.42 -5.16
CA ARG A 151 19.35 2.52 -6.59
C ARG A 151 19.85 1.38 -7.49
N PRO A 152 21.09 0.87 -7.36
CA PRO A 152 21.53 -0.28 -8.17
C PRO A 152 20.67 -1.52 -7.95
N GLN A 153 20.39 -1.84 -6.68
CA GLN A 153 19.53 -2.96 -6.30
C GLN A 153 18.07 -2.72 -6.71
N ALA A 154 17.57 -1.49 -6.57
CA ALA A 154 16.23 -1.13 -7.02
C ALA A 154 16.05 -1.33 -8.54
N LYS A 155 17.07 -1.01 -9.36
CA LYS A 155 17.06 -1.27 -10.80
C LYS A 155 17.01 -2.76 -11.14
N GLU A 156 17.76 -3.59 -10.41
CA GLU A 156 17.70 -5.05 -10.56
C GLU A 156 16.29 -5.58 -10.26
N ILE A 157 15.69 -5.15 -9.15
CA ILE A 157 14.33 -5.51 -8.76
C ILE A 157 13.33 -5.05 -9.83
N LEU A 158 13.44 -3.80 -10.27
CA LEU A 158 12.57 -3.22 -11.29
C LEU A 158 12.63 -4.02 -12.60
N GLN A 159 13.84 -4.35 -13.07
CA GLN A 159 14.04 -5.11 -14.29
C GLN A 159 13.42 -6.51 -14.20
N ALA A 160 13.60 -7.19 -13.07
CA ALA A 160 13.03 -8.52 -12.86
C ALA A 160 11.49 -8.48 -12.88
N LEU A 161 10.88 -7.56 -12.14
CA LEU A 161 9.42 -7.44 -12.07
C LEU A 161 8.81 -6.99 -13.39
N SER A 162 9.46 -6.07 -14.12
CA SER A 162 9.01 -5.68 -15.46
C SER A 162 9.14 -6.83 -16.47
N SER A 163 10.13 -7.71 -16.31
CA SER A 163 10.24 -8.93 -17.14
C SER A 163 9.12 -9.93 -16.86
N ASP A 164 8.50 -9.88 -15.67
CA ASP A 164 7.29 -10.64 -15.34
C ASP A 164 6.01 -10.01 -15.95
N GLY A 165 6.13 -8.89 -16.68
CA GLY A 165 5.01 -8.17 -17.27
C GLY A 165 4.32 -7.19 -16.32
N LEU A 166 4.92 -6.88 -15.17
CA LEU A 166 4.36 -5.95 -14.20
C LEU A 166 4.70 -4.49 -14.55
N ASP A 167 3.71 -3.62 -14.47
CA ASP A 167 3.92 -2.18 -14.56
C ASP A 167 4.51 -1.65 -13.25
N CYS A 168 5.80 -1.35 -13.28
CA CYS A 168 6.59 -1.04 -12.10
C CYS A 168 7.31 0.31 -12.24
N ARG A 169 7.38 1.06 -11.15
CA ARG A 169 8.22 2.26 -11.04
C ARG A 169 8.95 2.29 -9.70
N MET A 170 10.02 3.07 -9.64
CA MET A 170 10.68 3.42 -8.38
C MET A 170 10.67 4.94 -8.19
N GLY A 171 10.60 5.39 -6.94
CA GLY A 171 10.56 6.81 -6.62
C GLY A 171 10.58 7.04 -5.11
N SER A 172 10.14 8.22 -4.69
CA SER A 172 9.91 8.55 -3.29
C SER A 172 8.53 9.17 -3.15
N LEU A 173 7.70 8.67 -2.24
CA LEU A 173 6.42 9.32 -1.94
C LEU A 173 6.59 10.67 -1.23
N HIS A 174 7.77 10.95 -0.65
CA HIS A 174 8.09 12.25 -0.07
C HIS A 174 8.45 13.31 -1.11
N ASP A 175 8.94 12.86 -2.28
CA ASP A 175 9.34 13.70 -3.39
C ASP A 175 8.66 13.17 -4.65
N THR A 176 7.32 13.19 -4.62
CA THR A 176 6.50 12.59 -5.67
C THR A 176 6.53 13.49 -6.90
N PRO A 177 7.12 13.05 -8.03
CA PRO A 177 7.14 13.88 -9.22
C PRO A 177 5.75 13.95 -9.86
N ALA A 178 5.48 15.03 -10.60
CA ALA A 178 4.17 15.29 -11.22
C ALA A 178 3.60 14.09 -12.01
N HIS A 179 4.47 13.34 -12.69
CA HIS A 179 4.10 12.20 -13.54
C HIS A 179 3.77 10.90 -12.77
N PHE A 180 3.85 10.89 -11.44
CA PHE A 180 3.44 9.74 -10.63
C PHE A 180 1.92 9.55 -10.68
N ILE A 181 1.16 10.66 -10.64
CA ILE A 181 -0.30 10.62 -10.72
C ILE A 181 -0.75 10.20 -12.11
N ASP A 182 -0.12 10.71 -13.17
CA ASP A 182 -0.44 10.31 -14.55
C ASP A 182 -0.25 8.81 -14.80
N TRP A 183 0.69 8.19 -14.10
CA TRP A 183 0.91 6.75 -14.14
C TRP A 183 -0.09 5.95 -13.33
N LEU A 184 -0.41 6.45 -12.12
CA LEU A 184 -1.33 5.79 -11.23
C LEU A 184 -2.76 5.85 -11.78
N LEU A 185 -3.15 6.99 -12.34
CA LEU A 185 -4.48 7.27 -12.85
C LEU A 185 -4.37 7.67 -14.32
N PRO A 186 -4.14 6.71 -15.23
CA PRO A 186 -4.08 7.03 -16.65
C PRO A 186 -5.41 7.66 -17.04
N LEU A 187 -5.35 8.93 -17.43
CA LEU A 187 -6.49 9.70 -17.90
C LEU A 187 -7.11 8.93 -19.07
N THR A 188 -8.32 8.42 -18.86
CA THR A 188 -9.17 7.85 -19.92
C THR A 188 -9.74 8.94 -20.80
#